data_AF-A0A7W0WA79-F1
#
_entry.id   AF-A0A7W0WA79-F1
#
_cell.length_a   1.000
_cell.length_b   1.000
_cell.length_c   1.000
_cell.angle_alpha   90.00
_cell.angle_beta   90.00
_cell.angle_gamma   90.00
#
_symmetry.space_group_name_H-M   'P 1'
#
loop_
_entity.id
_entity.type
_entity.pdbx_description
1 polymer ?
#
loop_
_entity_poly.entity_id
_entity_poly.type
_entity_poly.pdbx_seq_one_letter_code
_entity_poly.pdbx_strand_id
1 'polypeptide(L)'
;MSNIVKLFVNREKQTAGFIKMMEGGTPKRVMIIEAGGGLGKSWAIEYMREECQRRKVPNVEVDFADGVIYDFLAVLRRARDSFGASAFNAFTQTINQVTQPTLRIENVGSSSSNITLGEANNLAGANVTVGDVAGGNIIKDNSFVINADSAVVRQALQDRLTVAFFECLEQLTAQGPVCFFFDTYDKVTIEAESWLLTQLLPRLRERQLTNVVVVIAGRSAPKLDNAWDSIIARTGLDLFKVEHATEYLVQRCGLKDEASVINALFQASTGLPQLLAMLAENILRSQDTGGQDDWL
;
A
#
# COMPACT_ATOMS: atom_id res chain seq x y z
N MET A 1 17.69 -8.33 -8.43
CA MET A 1 17.21 -8.90 -7.16
C MET A 1 17.34 -7.81 -6.12
N SER A 2 16.24 -7.40 -5.49
CA SER A 2 16.28 -6.31 -4.49
C SER A 2 17.17 -6.68 -3.31
N ASN A 3 17.83 -5.69 -2.71
CA ASN A 3 18.72 -5.87 -1.57
C ASN A 3 17.99 -6.52 -0.37
N ILE A 4 16.67 -6.33 -0.30
CA ILE A 4 15.81 -6.90 0.72
C ILE A 4 15.82 -8.44 0.69
N VAL A 5 15.71 -9.07 -0.49
CA VAL A 5 15.67 -10.54 -0.64
C VAL A 5 17.01 -11.15 -0.26
N LYS A 6 18.11 -10.44 -0.55
CA LYS A 6 19.45 -10.86 -0.16
C LYS A 6 19.62 -10.85 1.35
N LEU A 7 19.07 -9.86 2.04
CA LEU A 7 19.27 -9.62 3.48
C LEU A 7 18.16 -10.22 4.37
N PHE A 8 17.07 -10.71 3.79
CA PHE A 8 15.94 -11.27 4.52
C PHE A 8 16.32 -12.59 5.20
N VAL A 9 16.06 -12.69 6.50
CA VAL A 9 16.32 -13.87 7.33
C VAL A 9 15.09 -14.19 8.17
N ASN A 10 14.79 -15.49 8.29
CA ASN A 10 13.64 -16.03 9.03
C ASN A 10 12.29 -15.53 8.44
N ARG A 11 11.20 -15.60 9.21
CA ARG A 11 9.82 -15.29 8.84
C ARG A 11 9.22 -16.22 7.79
N GLU A 12 9.77 -17.42 7.69
CA GLU A 12 9.32 -18.47 6.76
C GLU A 12 7.85 -18.82 6.97
N LYS A 13 7.39 -18.88 8.23
CA LYS A 13 5.99 -19.16 8.54
C LYS A 13 5.04 -18.10 7.97
N GLN A 14 5.39 -16.81 8.14
CA GLN A 14 4.58 -15.69 7.67
C GLN A 14 4.59 -15.62 6.14
N THR A 15 5.78 -15.71 5.53
CA THR A 15 5.94 -15.65 4.08
C THR A 15 5.33 -16.86 3.36
N ALA A 16 5.53 -18.09 3.86
CA ALA A 16 4.87 -19.28 3.32
C ALA A 16 3.35 -19.24 3.51
N GLY A 17 2.88 -18.72 4.65
CA GLY A 17 1.45 -18.49 4.89
C GLY A 17 0.85 -17.53 3.87
N PHE A 18 1.53 -16.42 3.60
CA PHE A 18 1.12 -15.42 2.61
C PHE A 18 1.11 -16.02 1.19
N ILE A 19 2.17 -16.73 0.79
CA ILE A 19 2.23 -17.41 -0.50
C ILE A 19 1.06 -18.37 -0.66
N LYS A 20 0.77 -19.18 0.38
CA LYS A 20 -0.38 -20.10 0.36
C LYS A 20 -1.72 -19.38 0.24
N MET A 21 -1.87 -18.19 0.81
CA MET A 21 -3.08 -17.35 0.67
C MET A 21 -3.23 -16.84 -0.76
N MET A 22 -2.15 -16.34 -1.36
CA MET A 22 -2.10 -15.84 -2.73
C MET A 22 -2.35 -16.94 -3.77
N GLU A 23 -1.85 -18.16 -3.53
CA GLU A 23 -2.06 -19.34 -4.38
C GLU A 23 -3.44 -19.99 -4.18
N GLY A 24 -4.26 -19.49 -3.26
CA GLY A 24 -5.58 -20.05 -2.97
C GLY A 24 -5.56 -21.38 -2.21
N GLY A 25 -4.40 -21.83 -1.71
CA GLY A 25 -4.24 -23.07 -0.95
C GLY A 25 -4.82 -23.05 0.47
N THR A 26 -5.48 -21.97 0.86
CA THR A 26 -6.16 -21.78 2.14
C THR A 26 -7.37 -20.86 1.95
N PRO A 27 -8.44 -20.96 2.76
CA PRO A 27 -9.55 -20.00 2.72
C PRO A 27 -9.20 -18.65 3.34
N LYS A 28 -8.03 -18.52 4.00
CA LYS A 28 -7.58 -17.27 4.59
C LYS A 28 -7.31 -16.23 3.50
N ARG A 29 -7.82 -15.01 3.68
CA ARG A 29 -7.67 -13.87 2.77
C ARG A 29 -7.13 -12.61 3.45
N VAL A 30 -7.20 -12.55 4.77
CA VAL A 30 -6.68 -11.43 5.55
C VAL A 30 -5.57 -11.94 6.48
N MET A 31 -4.36 -11.41 6.35
CA MET A 31 -3.25 -11.67 7.25
C MET A 31 -3.06 -10.46 8.15
N ILE A 32 -3.05 -10.67 9.47
CA ILE A 32 -2.76 -9.64 10.46
C ILE A 32 -1.39 -9.93 11.07
N ILE A 33 -0.47 -8.99 10.93
CA ILE A 33 0.88 -9.03 11.50
C ILE A 33 0.96 -7.99 12.63
N GLU A 34 0.69 -8.44 13.86
CA GLU A 34 0.75 -7.57 15.04
C GLU A 34 2.06 -7.83 15.79
N ALA A 35 2.93 -6.82 15.85
CA ALA A 35 4.23 -6.95 16.50
C ALA A 35 4.75 -5.61 17.01
N GLY A 36 5.55 -5.64 18.08
CA GLY A 36 6.27 -4.48 18.60
C GLY A 36 7.18 -3.77 17.59
N GLY A 37 7.71 -2.61 17.98
CA GLY A 37 8.66 -1.83 17.19
C GLY A 37 9.94 -2.60 16.90
N GLY A 38 10.53 -2.41 15.71
CA GLY A 38 11.84 -2.96 15.36
C GLY A 38 11.90 -4.48 15.06
N LEU A 39 10.76 -5.18 15.05
CA LEU A 39 10.70 -6.63 14.77
C LEU A 39 10.69 -7.00 13.27
N GLY A 40 10.76 -6.01 12.38
CA GLY A 40 10.86 -6.22 10.94
C GLY A 40 9.52 -6.42 10.22
N LYS A 41 8.45 -5.75 10.64
CA LYS A 41 7.14 -5.78 9.94
C LYS A 41 7.25 -5.29 8.50
N SER A 42 7.78 -4.09 8.30
CA SER A 42 7.98 -3.50 6.97
C SER A 42 8.90 -4.35 6.09
N TRP A 43 9.92 -4.98 6.67
CA TRP A 43 10.78 -5.94 5.96
C TRP A 43 10.01 -7.19 5.50
N ALA A 44 9.08 -7.71 6.33
CA ALA A 44 8.23 -8.82 5.94
C ALA A 44 7.23 -8.44 4.83
N ILE A 45 6.62 -7.25 4.93
CA ILE A 45 5.75 -6.72 3.86
C ILE A 45 6.54 -6.56 2.56
N GLU A 46 7.71 -5.92 2.61
CA GLU A 46 8.51 -5.68 1.40
C GLU A 46 8.95 -6.98 0.74
N TYR A 47 9.33 -8.00 1.53
CA TYR A 47 9.59 -9.33 1.00
C TYR A 47 8.35 -9.94 0.32
N MET A 48 7.17 -9.83 0.94
CA MET A 48 5.92 -10.33 0.34
C MET A 48 5.57 -9.59 -0.95
N ARG A 49 5.86 -8.28 -1.03
CA ARG A 49 5.69 -7.48 -2.24
C ARG A 49 6.64 -7.89 -3.36
N GLU A 50 7.90 -8.15 -3.06
CA GLU A 50 8.87 -8.72 -4.00
C GLU A 50 8.38 -10.09 -4.53
N GLU A 51 7.81 -10.93 -3.67
CA GLU A 51 7.18 -12.19 -4.11
C GLU A 51 5.98 -11.97 -5.04
N CYS A 52 5.13 -10.96 -4.78
CA CYS A 52 4.08 -10.57 -5.71
C CYS A 52 4.67 -10.14 -7.07
N GLN A 53 5.70 -9.29 -7.08
CA GLN A 53 6.36 -8.83 -8.30
C GLN A 53 6.98 -9.99 -9.09
N ARG A 54 7.68 -10.89 -8.41
CA ARG A 54 8.29 -12.10 -9.01
C ARG A 54 7.24 -12.97 -9.71
N ARG A 55 6.04 -13.03 -9.15
CA ARG A 55 4.89 -13.81 -9.66
C ARG A 55 3.96 -12.99 -10.56
N LYS A 56 4.29 -11.72 -10.83
CA LYS A 56 3.47 -10.77 -11.61
C LYS A 56 2.05 -10.58 -11.04
N VAL A 57 1.92 -10.65 -9.72
CA VAL A 57 0.68 -10.39 -8.99
C VAL A 57 0.58 -8.89 -8.70
N PRO A 58 -0.48 -8.20 -9.18
CA PRO A 58 -0.71 -6.79 -8.87
C PRO A 58 -0.78 -6.59 -7.35
N ASN A 59 -0.04 -5.60 -6.85
CA ASN A 59 -0.03 -5.27 -5.43
C ASN A 59 -0.01 -3.77 -5.18
N VAL A 60 -0.58 -3.35 -4.05
CA VAL A 60 -0.51 -1.98 -3.55
C VAL A 60 -0.01 -1.99 -2.12
N GLU A 61 0.83 -1.00 -1.80
CA GLU A 61 1.21 -0.68 -0.43
C GLU A 61 0.69 0.70 -0.04
N VAL A 62 0.07 0.73 1.14
CA VAL A 62 -0.35 1.92 1.87
C VAL A 62 0.40 1.89 3.20
N ASP A 63 1.45 2.70 3.31
CA ASP A 63 2.15 2.90 4.59
C ASP A 63 1.61 4.17 5.25
N PHE A 64 0.89 4.02 6.35
CA PHE A 64 0.32 5.18 7.07
C PHE A 64 1.39 6.05 7.78
N ALA A 65 2.67 5.71 7.66
CA ALA A 65 3.79 6.52 8.12
C ALA A 65 4.57 7.25 6.99
N ASP A 66 4.18 7.11 5.73
CA ASP A 66 4.91 7.67 4.58
C ASP A 66 4.78 9.21 4.40
N GLY A 67 4.04 9.87 5.30
CA GLY A 67 3.81 11.32 5.29
C GLY A 67 2.59 11.76 4.48
N VAL A 68 1.92 10.84 3.78
CA VAL A 68 0.64 11.11 3.11
C VAL A 68 -0.51 10.99 4.12
N ILE A 69 -1.40 11.97 4.12
CA ILE A 69 -2.66 11.87 4.87
C ILE A 69 -3.62 11.05 4.02
N TYR A 70 -3.77 9.79 4.37
CA TYR A 70 -4.69 8.89 3.67
C TYR A 70 -6.14 9.15 4.11
N ASP A 71 -6.91 9.84 3.28
CA ASP A 71 -8.38 9.72 3.29
C ASP A 71 -8.82 8.49 2.47
N PHE A 72 -10.13 8.24 2.39
CA PHE A 72 -10.64 7.12 1.58
C PHE A 72 -10.22 7.23 0.11
N LEU A 73 -10.23 8.44 -0.48
CA LEU A 73 -9.96 8.65 -1.89
C LEU A 73 -8.47 8.49 -2.22
N ALA A 74 -7.59 8.91 -1.31
CA ALA A 74 -6.15 8.70 -1.37
C ALA A 74 -5.83 7.20 -1.38
N VAL A 75 -6.50 6.39 -0.56
CA VAL A 75 -6.36 4.93 -0.60
C VAL A 75 -6.80 4.36 -1.95
N LEU A 76 -7.95 4.78 -2.47
CA LEU A 76 -8.44 4.31 -3.78
C LEU A 76 -7.52 4.72 -4.94
N ARG A 77 -7.01 5.95 -4.94
CA ARG A 77 -6.05 6.45 -5.95
C ARG A 77 -4.73 5.70 -5.86
N ARG A 78 -4.21 5.48 -4.66
CA ARG A 78 -2.99 4.69 -4.44
C ARG A 78 -3.12 3.27 -4.99
N ALA A 79 -4.26 2.62 -4.75
CA ALA A 79 -4.58 1.31 -5.29
C ALA A 79 -4.68 1.32 -6.82
N ARG A 80 -5.43 2.27 -7.39
CA ARG A 80 -5.52 2.48 -8.85
C ARG A 80 -4.14 2.58 -9.49
N ASP A 81 -3.29 3.46 -8.95
CA ASP A 81 -1.99 3.76 -9.54
C ASP A 81 -1.04 2.56 -9.45
N SER A 82 -1.14 1.78 -8.37
CA SER A 82 -0.30 0.59 -8.16
C SER A 82 -0.75 -0.62 -8.98
N PHE A 83 -2.05 -0.82 -9.16
CA PHE A 83 -2.59 -1.92 -9.98
C PHE A 83 -2.55 -1.61 -11.48
N GLY A 84 -2.33 -0.36 -11.85
CA GLY A 84 -2.30 0.11 -13.23
C GLY A 84 -3.56 0.90 -13.57
N ALA A 85 -3.36 2.17 -13.92
CA ALA A 85 -4.46 3.10 -14.20
C ALA A 85 -5.42 2.62 -15.31
N SER A 86 -4.92 1.85 -16.29
CA SER A 86 -5.72 1.31 -17.39
C SER A 86 -6.79 0.32 -16.92
N ALA A 87 -6.55 -0.43 -15.84
CA ALA A 87 -7.54 -1.36 -15.29
C ALA A 87 -8.68 -0.63 -14.54
N PHE A 88 -8.51 0.67 -14.28
CA PHE A 88 -9.40 1.49 -13.47
C PHE A 88 -9.87 2.74 -14.25
N ASN A 89 -10.05 2.60 -15.57
CA ASN A 89 -10.54 3.69 -16.42
C ASN A 89 -11.93 4.17 -16.00
N ALA A 90 -12.86 3.26 -15.70
CA ALA A 90 -14.21 3.61 -15.24
C ALA A 90 -14.20 4.36 -13.90
N PHE A 91 -13.34 3.93 -12.97
CA PHE A 91 -13.10 4.66 -11.72
C PHE A 91 -12.52 6.06 -11.99
N THR A 92 -11.55 6.18 -12.89
CA THR A 92 -10.96 7.48 -13.26
C THR A 92 -11.97 8.42 -13.91
N GLN A 93 -12.84 7.90 -14.79
CA GLN A 93 -13.95 8.67 -15.37
C GLN A 93 -14.92 9.14 -14.29
N THR A 94 -15.22 8.27 -13.31
CA THR A 94 -16.09 8.63 -12.18
C THR A 94 -15.47 9.74 -11.33
N ILE A 95 -14.17 9.67 -11.02
CA ILE A 95 -13.45 10.77 -10.36
C ILE A 95 -13.62 12.05 -11.16
N ASN A 96 -13.32 12.03 -12.46
CA ASN A 96 -13.39 13.22 -13.31
C ASN A 96 -14.80 13.82 -13.34
N GLN A 97 -15.84 13.00 -13.41
CA GLN A 97 -17.24 13.45 -13.38
C GLN A 97 -17.61 14.13 -12.07
N VAL A 98 -17.08 13.65 -10.94
CA VAL A 98 -17.40 14.22 -9.61
C VAL A 98 -16.49 15.39 -9.24
N THR A 99 -15.32 15.52 -9.88
CA THR A 99 -14.38 16.63 -9.66
C THR A 99 -14.49 17.75 -10.68
N GLN A 100 -15.27 17.59 -11.75
CA GLN A 100 -15.45 18.66 -12.72
C GLN A 100 -16.12 19.86 -12.06
N PRO A 101 -15.51 21.07 -12.13
CA PRO A 101 -16.16 22.28 -11.66
C PRO A 101 -17.44 22.48 -12.47
N THR A 102 -18.56 22.62 -11.78
CA THR A 102 -19.83 23.01 -12.40
C THR A 102 -19.66 24.43 -12.94
N LEU A 103 -19.27 24.56 -14.21
CA LEU A 103 -19.20 25.86 -14.88
C LEU A 103 -20.63 26.37 -15.05
N ARG A 104 -21.13 27.12 -14.06
CA ARG A 104 -22.30 27.97 -14.24
C ARG A 104 -21.89 29.14 -15.12
N ILE A 105 -22.18 29.03 -16.41
CA ILE A 105 -22.11 30.17 -17.31
C ILE A 105 -23.33 31.05 -17.00
N GLU A 106 -23.14 32.06 -16.16
CA GLU A 106 -24.13 33.15 -16.03
C GLU A 106 -24.07 34.00 -17.29
N ASN A 107 -25.01 33.77 -18.20
CA ASN A 107 -25.17 34.58 -19.39
C ASN A 107 -25.70 35.96 -18.98
N VAL A 108 -24.83 36.98 -18.92
CA VAL A 108 -25.21 38.39 -18.70
C VAL A 108 -25.78 38.94 -20.03
N GLY A 109 -26.92 38.37 -20.43
CA GLY A 109 -27.56 38.64 -21.71
C GLY A 109 -28.92 37.95 -21.77
N SER A 110 -29.94 38.75 -22.05
CA SER A 110 -31.37 38.44 -21.97
C SER A 110 -31.85 37.36 -22.95
N SER A 111 -31.49 36.11 -22.69
CA SER A 111 -32.16 34.92 -23.24
C SER A 111 -31.70 33.69 -22.47
N SER A 112 -32.56 33.20 -21.58
CA SER A 112 -32.37 31.99 -20.80
C SER A 112 -32.47 30.75 -21.69
N SER A 113 -31.33 30.29 -22.22
CA SER A 113 -31.20 28.95 -22.80
C SER A 113 -30.33 28.10 -21.87
N ASN A 114 -30.94 27.10 -21.23
CA ASN A 114 -30.20 26.06 -20.51
C ASN A 114 -29.44 25.22 -21.54
N ILE A 115 -28.16 25.51 -21.74
CA ILE A 115 -27.29 24.68 -22.59
C ILE A 115 -26.77 23.53 -21.72
N THR A 116 -27.44 22.37 -21.83
CA THR A 116 -26.93 21.11 -21.28
C THR A 116 -25.89 20.57 -22.26
N LEU A 117 -24.61 20.57 -21.86
CA LEU A 117 -23.53 19.94 -22.63
C LEU A 117 -23.63 18.41 -22.50
N GLY A 118 -24.44 17.80 -23.35
CA GLY A 118 -24.55 16.35 -23.51
C GLY A 118 -23.53 15.78 -24.51
N GLU A 119 -23.24 14.49 -24.37
CA GLU A 119 -22.16 13.64 -24.94
C GLU A 119 -21.81 13.73 -26.44
N ALA A 120 -22.45 14.58 -27.24
CA ALA A 120 -22.03 14.81 -28.61
C ALA A 120 -22.30 16.25 -29.02
N ASN A 121 -21.26 17.08 -29.11
CA ASN A 121 -21.26 18.06 -30.19
C ASN A 121 -19.87 18.55 -30.61
N ASN A 122 -19.69 18.42 -31.92
CA ASN A 122 -18.65 18.97 -32.76
C ASN A 122 -18.79 20.51 -32.73
N LEU A 123 -17.85 21.22 -32.09
CA LEU A 123 -17.81 22.69 -32.13
C LEU A 123 -17.12 23.12 -33.43
N ALA A 124 -17.88 23.19 -34.52
CA ALA A 124 -17.47 23.93 -35.70
C ALA A 124 -17.68 25.43 -35.42
N GLY A 125 -16.59 26.18 -35.26
CA GLY A 125 -16.62 27.65 -35.43
C GLY A 125 -16.11 28.52 -34.28
N ALA A 126 -15.60 27.97 -33.18
CA ALA A 126 -14.89 28.76 -32.17
C ALA A 126 -13.46 28.25 -32.02
N ASN A 127 -12.50 29.08 -32.41
CA ASN A 127 -11.07 28.82 -32.30
C ASN A 127 -10.68 28.86 -30.81
N VAL A 128 -10.96 27.78 -30.08
CA VAL A 128 -10.37 27.58 -28.75
C VAL A 128 -8.98 27.02 -29.01
N THR A 129 -7.98 27.90 -28.96
CA THR A 129 -6.59 27.49 -28.89
C THR A 129 -6.40 26.75 -27.57
N VAL A 130 -6.65 25.44 -27.58
CA VAL A 130 -6.13 24.54 -26.55
C VAL A 130 -4.63 24.55 -26.75
N GLY A 131 -3.97 25.47 -26.06
CA GLY A 131 -2.53 25.59 -26.03
C GLY A 131 -1.94 24.26 -25.63
N ASP A 132 -1.36 23.59 -26.63
CA ASP A 132 -0.23 22.68 -26.56
C ASP A 132 0.11 22.20 -25.13
N VAL A 133 -0.53 21.10 -24.69
CA VAL A 133 -0.08 20.37 -23.50
C VAL A 133 1.04 19.41 -23.93
N ALA A 134 2.06 19.99 -24.56
CA ALA A 134 3.36 19.38 -24.79
C ALA A 134 4.28 19.88 -23.67
N GLY A 135 4.48 19.05 -22.64
CA GLY A 135 5.47 19.30 -21.60
C GLY A 135 4.91 19.33 -20.17
N GLY A 136 4.98 18.18 -19.51
CA GLY A 136 5.58 18.09 -18.18
C GLY A 136 4.97 18.82 -16.98
N ASN A 137 3.84 19.52 -17.11
CA ASN A 137 3.17 20.14 -15.96
C ASN A 137 2.01 19.27 -15.49
N ILE A 138 2.38 18.26 -14.73
CA ILE A 138 1.49 17.60 -13.77
C ILE A 138 0.91 18.71 -12.90
N ILE A 139 -0.40 18.94 -12.99
CA ILE A 139 -1.13 19.75 -12.02
C ILE A 139 -0.95 19.04 -10.68
N LYS A 140 0.03 19.51 -9.90
CA LYS A 140 0.30 19.08 -8.54
C LYS A 140 -0.92 19.40 -7.69
N ASP A 141 -1.35 18.39 -6.94
CA ASP A 141 -2.20 18.44 -5.75
C ASP A 141 -2.73 19.83 -5.38
N ASN A 142 -3.94 20.14 -5.86
CA ASN A 142 -4.83 20.87 -5.00
C ASN A 142 -5.51 19.84 -4.11
N SER A 143 -5.45 20.04 -2.79
CA SER A 143 -6.35 19.37 -1.86
C SER A 143 -7.79 19.66 -2.31
N PHE A 144 -8.39 18.72 -3.04
CA PHE A 144 -9.69 18.95 -3.66
C PHE A 144 -10.77 18.88 -2.59
N VAL A 145 -11.16 20.06 -2.10
CA VAL A 145 -12.40 20.26 -1.37
C VAL A 145 -13.53 19.85 -2.31
N ILE A 146 -14.10 18.67 -2.10
CA ILE A 146 -15.39 18.31 -2.70
C ILE A 146 -16.38 19.35 -2.17
N ASN A 147 -16.67 20.38 -2.99
CA ASN A 147 -17.74 21.35 -2.79
C ASN A 147 -19.10 20.65 -2.98
N ALA A 148 -19.36 19.70 -2.11
CA ALA A 148 -20.67 19.16 -1.87
C ALA A 148 -21.22 19.92 -0.67
N ASP A 149 -22.13 20.86 -0.93
CA ASP A 149 -22.78 21.73 0.07
C ASP A 149 -23.61 20.96 1.12
N SER A 150 -23.60 19.63 1.12
CA SER A 150 -24.20 18.80 2.16
C SER A 150 -23.45 17.47 2.39
N ALA A 151 -23.46 16.99 3.64
CA ALA A 151 -22.92 15.69 4.02
C ALA A 151 -23.55 14.53 3.23
N VAL A 152 -24.83 14.66 2.86
CA VAL A 152 -25.57 13.66 2.05
C VAL A 152 -24.95 13.52 0.67
N VAL A 153 -24.60 14.63 0.02
CA VAL A 153 -23.95 14.60 -1.30
C VAL A 153 -22.55 14.00 -1.19
N ARG A 154 -21.79 14.32 -0.14
CA ARG A 154 -20.47 13.69 0.10
C ARG A 154 -20.58 12.18 0.24
N GLN A 155 -21.55 11.68 1.00
CA GLN A 155 -21.78 10.25 1.15
C GLN A 155 -22.15 9.58 -0.18
N ALA A 156 -23.07 10.17 -0.94
CA ALA A 156 -23.46 9.64 -2.24
C ALA A 156 -22.28 9.58 -3.24
N LEU A 157 -21.38 10.56 -3.18
CA LEU A 157 -20.15 10.59 -3.98
C LEU A 157 -19.17 9.50 -3.53
N GLN A 158 -18.97 9.32 -2.22
CA GLN A 158 -18.16 8.25 -1.66
C GLN A 158 -18.68 6.87 -2.09
N ASP A 159 -19.98 6.65 -2.01
CA ASP A 159 -20.62 5.39 -2.40
C ASP A 159 -20.41 5.12 -3.89
N ARG A 160 -20.64 6.13 -4.75
CA ARG A 160 -20.43 5.99 -6.20
C ARG A 160 -18.97 5.70 -6.57
N LEU A 161 -18.02 6.38 -5.94
CA LEU A 161 -16.58 6.13 -6.14
C LEU A 161 -16.18 4.72 -5.66
N THR A 162 -16.72 4.30 -4.52
CA THR A 162 -16.45 2.99 -3.94
C THR A 162 -16.99 1.87 -4.83
N VAL A 163 -18.22 2.03 -5.35
CA VAL A 163 -18.82 1.08 -6.31
C VAL A 163 -17.96 0.97 -7.58
N ALA A 164 -17.64 2.10 -8.22
CA ALA A 164 -16.82 2.10 -9.43
C ALA A 164 -15.43 1.49 -9.21
N PHE A 165 -14.83 1.71 -8.03
CA PHE A 165 -13.56 1.09 -7.67
C PHE A 165 -13.67 -0.44 -7.54
N PHE A 166 -14.69 -0.94 -6.84
CA PHE A 166 -14.86 -2.39 -6.65
C PHE A 166 -15.25 -3.10 -7.94
N GLU A 167 -16.03 -2.49 -8.84
CA GLU A 167 -16.29 -3.04 -10.18
C GLU A 167 -14.99 -3.23 -10.98
N CYS A 168 -14.09 -2.24 -10.93
CA CYS A 168 -12.77 -2.36 -11.57
C CYS A 168 -11.91 -3.44 -10.89
N LEU A 169 -11.93 -3.49 -9.54
CA LEU A 169 -11.19 -4.48 -8.78
C LEU A 169 -11.68 -5.90 -9.07
N GLU A 170 -12.99 -6.11 -9.17
CA GLU A 170 -13.59 -7.40 -9.54
C GLU A 170 -13.10 -7.86 -10.92
N GLN A 171 -13.10 -6.98 -11.91
CA GLN A 171 -12.56 -7.28 -13.25
C GLN A 171 -11.07 -7.64 -13.23
N LEU A 172 -10.28 -6.96 -12.39
CA LEU A 172 -8.87 -7.27 -12.22
C LEU A 172 -8.68 -8.65 -11.56
N THR A 173 -9.47 -8.93 -10.52
CA THR A 173 -9.38 -10.19 -9.76
C THR A 173 -9.90 -11.41 -10.52
N ALA A 174 -10.66 -11.20 -11.60
CA ALA A 174 -11.03 -12.27 -12.53
C ALA A 174 -9.81 -12.82 -13.31
N GLN A 175 -8.74 -12.04 -13.44
CA GLN A 175 -7.51 -12.43 -14.16
C GLN A 175 -6.49 -13.14 -13.26
N GLY A 176 -6.64 -13.03 -11.93
CA GLY A 176 -5.72 -13.62 -10.96
C GLY A 176 -5.80 -12.95 -9.60
N PRO A 177 -4.91 -13.34 -8.66
CA PRO A 177 -4.89 -12.73 -7.34
C PRO A 177 -4.42 -11.27 -7.39
N VAL A 178 -4.86 -10.48 -6.40
CA VAL A 178 -4.42 -9.11 -6.16
C VAL A 178 -4.11 -8.93 -4.67
N CYS A 179 -3.08 -8.18 -4.33
CA CYS A 179 -2.64 -8.01 -2.95
C CYS A 179 -2.69 -6.56 -2.45
N PHE A 180 -3.23 -6.36 -1.24
CA PHE A 180 -3.16 -5.09 -0.51
C PHE A 180 -2.25 -5.26 0.70
N PHE A 181 -1.34 -4.31 0.88
CA PHE A 181 -0.47 -4.21 2.04
C PHE A 181 -0.77 -2.89 2.76
N PHE A 182 -1.20 -2.98 4.01
CA PHE A 182 -1.38 -1.86 4.91
C PHE A 182 -0.30 -1.94 5.99
N ASP A 183 0.73 -1.10 5.90
CA ASP A 183 1.79 -1.01 6.90
C ASP A 183 1.55 0.17 7.86
N THR A 184 2.18 0.08 9.02
CA THR A 184 2.04 1.05 10.11
C THR A 184 0.58 1.32 10.47
N TYR A 185 -0.24 0.26 10.57
CA TYR A 185 -1.67 0.37 10.86
C TYR A 185 -1.98 1.19 12.13
N ASP A 186 -1.09 1.22 13.11
CA ASP A 186 -1.24 2.04 14.32
C ASP A 186 -1.32 3.56 14.06
N LYS A 187 -1.01 4.02 12.84
CA LYS A 187 -1.16 5.41 12.40
C LYS A 187 -2.29 5.64 11.39
N VAL A 188 -3.17 4.65 11.19
CA VAL A 188 -4.30 4.77 10.26
C VAL A 188 -5.19 5.97 10.61
N THR A 189 -5.67 6.68 9.58
CA THR A 189 -6.65 7.75 9.78
C THR A 189 -8.04 7.16 10.02
N ILE A 190 -8.93 7.92 10.66
CA ILE A 190 -10.32 7.48 10.90
C ILE A 190 -11.04 7.15 9.57
N GLU A 191 -10.80 7.95 8.53
CA GLU A 191 -11.45 7.77 7.23
C GLU A 191 -10.93 6.53 6.49
N ALA A 192 -9.62 6.30 6.49
CA ALA A 192 -9.02 5.11 5.88
C ALA A 192 -9.39 3.83 6.65
N GLU A 193 -9.39 3.89 7.99
CA GLU A 193 -9.83 2.77 8.83
C GLU A 193 -11.29 2.44 8.58
N SER A 194 -12.16 3.46 8.56
CA SER A 194 -13.59 3.28 8.28
C SER A 194 -13.80 2.63 6.91
N TRP A 195 -13.12 3.10 5.86
CA TRP A 195 -13.20 2.49 4.54
C TRP A 195 -12.71 1.03 4.55
N LEU A 196 -11.57 0.74 5.18
CA LEU A 196 -11.03 -0.62 5.26
C LEU A 196 -12.01 -1.58 5.94
N LEU A 197 -12.54 -1.19 7.11
CA LEU A 197 -13.39 -2.03 7.94
C LEU A 197 -14.83 -2.16 7.42
N THR A 198 -15.36 -1.13 6.78
CA THR A 198 -16.76 -1.10 6.31
C THR A 198 -16.92 -1.46 4.84
N GLN A 199 -15.87 -1.28 4.02
CA GLN A 199 -15.94 -1.50 2.58
C GLN A 199 -15.10 -2.68 2.10
N LEU A 200 -13.78 -2.67 2.35
CA LEU A 200 -12.90 -3.68 1.78
C LEU A 200 -13.04 -5.04 2.49
N LEU A 201 -12.89 -5.06 3.81
CA LEU A 201 -12.88 -6.31 4.56
C LEU A 201 -14.23 -7.07 4.47
N PRO A 202 -15.42 -6.44 4.59
CA PRO A 202 -16.69 -7.16 4.54
C PRO A 202 -16.90 -7.91 3.22
N ARG A 203 -16.45 -7.33 2.09
CA ARG A 203 -16.51 -7.96 0.76
C ARG A 203 -15.64 -9.22 0.66
N LEU A 204 -14.51 -9.27 1.39
CA LEU A 204 -13.70 -10.50 1.50
C LEU A 204 -14.43 -11.57 2.31
N ARG A 205 -15.05 -11.18 3.42
CA ARG A 205 -15.83 -12.08 4.29
C ARG A 205 -17.01 -12.69 3.56
N GLU A 206 -17.72 -11.87 2.80
CA GLU A 206 -18.89 -12.24 2.00
C GLU A 206 -18.53 -12.95 0.68
N ARG A 207 -17.24 -13.18 0.44
CA ARG A 207 -16.70 -13.86 -0.76
C ARG A 207 -17.05 -13.17 -2.09
N GLN A 208 -17.30 -11.87 -2.06
CA GLN A 208 -17.43 -11.06 -3.27
C GLN A 208 -16.07 -10.86 -3.95
N LEU A 209 -14.98 -10.89 -3.16
CA LEU A 209 -13.60 -10.73 -3.63
C LEU A 209 -12.75 -11.97 -3.30
N THR A 210 -12.92 -13.06 -4.06
CA THR A 210 -12.28 -14.36 -3.75
C THR A 210 -10.78 -14.41 -4.04
N ASN A 211 -10.28 -13.53 -4.90
CA ASN A 211 -8.89 -13.46 -5.34
C ASN A 211 -8.14 -12.23 -4.76
N VAL A 212 -8.69 -11.58 -3.75
CA VAL A 212 -8.01 -10.47 -3.05
C VAL A 212 -7.39 -10.98 -1.77
N VAL A 213 -6.09 -10.73 -1.58
CA VAL A 213 -5.37 -10.98 -0.34
C VAL A 213 -5.03 -9.64 0.31
N VAL A 214 -5.29 -9.52 1.61
CA VAL A 214 -4.99 -8.32 2.39
C VAL A 214 -4.02 -8.67 3.49
N VAL A 215 -2.95 -7.89 3.63
CA VAL A 215 -2.01 -7.95 4.75
C VAL A 215 -2.08 -6.64 5.50
N ILE A 216 -2.33 -6.71 6.81
CA ILE A 216 -2.37 -5.56 7.72
C ILE A 216 -1.28 -5.76 8.75
N ALA A 217 -0.30 -4.85 8.79
CA ALA A 217 0.77 -4.87 9.76
C ALA A 217 0.80 -3.59 10.60
N GLY A 218 1.03 -3.74 11.89
CA GLY A 218 1.06 -2.62 12.82
C GLY A 218 1.54 -3.01 14.20
N ARG A 219 1.74 -2.01 15.05
CA ARG A 219 1.91 -2.24 16.50
C ARG A 219 0.60 -2.63 17.17
N SER A 220 -0.50 -2.13 16.62
CA SER A 220 -1.87 -2.57 16.87
C SER A 220 -2.50 -3.06 15.58
N ALA A 221 -3.58 -3.82 15.70
CA ALA A 221 -4.34 -4.36 14.58
C ALA A 221 -5.84 -4.13 14.78
N PRO A 222 -6.64 -4.20 13.71
CA PRO A 222 -8.09 -4.08 13.84
C PRO A 222 -8.66 -5.21 14.71
N LYS A 223 -9.56 -4.82 15.61
CA LYS A 223 -10.33 -5.75 16.45
C LYS A 223 -11.47 -6.31 15.61
N LEU A 224 -11.26 -7.52 15.10
CA LEU A 224 -12.22 -8.26 14.31
C LEU A 224 -12.75 -9.41 15.16
N ASP A 225 -14.08 -9.56 15.18
CA ASP A 225 -14.78 -10.57 15.97
C ASP A 225 -14.62 -12.00 15.40
N ASN A 226 -15.22 -12.97 16.08
CA ASN A 226 -15.12 -14.39 15.72
C ASN A 226 -15.73 -14.70 14.34
N ALA A 227 -16.57 -13.83 13.77
CA ALA A 227 -17.13 -14.05 12.43
C ALA A 227 -16.03 -14.05 11.34
N TRP A 228 -14.86 -13.51 11.65
CA TRP A 228 -13.72 -13.43 10.74
C TRP A 228 -12.75 -14.59 10.85
N ASP A 229 -12.89 -15.47 11.84
CA ASP A 229 -11.93 -16.54 12.11
C ASP A 229 -11.74 -17.49 10.94
N SER A 230 -12.73 -17.64 10.05
CA SER A 230 -12.60 -18.48 8.86
C SER A 230 -11.70 -17.89 7.77
N ILE A 231 -11.52 -16.56 7.73
CA ILE A 231 -10.79 -15.85 6.68
C ILE A 231 -9.54 -15.10 7.18
N ILE A 232 -9.34 -14.93 8.49
CA ILE A 232 -8.17 -14.26 9.07
C ILE A 232 -7.08 -15.26 9.48
N ALA A 233 -5.83 -14.95 9.12
CA ALA A 233 -4.63 -15.50 9.73
C ALA A 233 -3.98 -14.43 10.62
N ARG A 234 -3.97 -14.64 11.95
CA ARG A 234 -3.25 -13.76 12.90
C ARG A 234 -1.85 -14.31 13.13
N THR A 235 -0.86 -13.44 13.07
CA THR A 235 0.54 -13.79 13.32
C THR A 235 1.27 -12.63 13.99
N GLY A 236 2.26 -12.97 14.81
CA GLY A 236 3.22 -12.02 15.35
C GLY A 236 4.58 -12.21 14.70
N LEU A 237 5.53 -11.35 15.08
CA LEU A 237 6.93 -11.49 14.74
C LEU A 237 7.73 -11.69 16.01
N ASP A 238 8.53 -12.74 16.05
CA ASP A 238 9.37 -13.05 17.21
C ASP A 238 10.72 -12.36 17.11
N LEU A 239 11.40 -12.19 18.24
CA LEU A 239 12.81 -11.82 18.23
C LEU A 239 13.65 -12.84 17.44
N PHE A 240 14.77 -12.39 16.90
CA PHE A 240 15.76 -13.29 16.35
C PHE A 240 16.37 -14.17 17.45
N LYS A 241 16.64 -15.41 17.08
CA LYS A 241 17.47 -16.33 17.84
C LYS A 241 18.91 -16.13 17.39
N VAL A 242 19.86 -16.65 18.17
CA VAL A 242 21.29 -16.60 17.85
C VAL A 242 21.56 -17.10 16.42
N GLU A 243 20.89 -18.19 16.02
CA GLU A 243 21.01 -18.78 14.68
C GLU A 243 20.64 -17.78 13.57
N HIS A 244 19.47 -17.12 13.70
CA HIS A 244 19.01 -16.11 12.74
C HIS A 244 19.91 -14.87 12.71
N ALA A 245 20.38 -14.43 13.87
CA ALA A 245 21.30 -13.29 13.95
C ALA A 245 22.66 -13.63 13.29
N THR A 246 23.14 -14.85 13.47
CA THR A 246 24.38 -15.33 12.85
C THR A 246 24.23 -15.44 11.34
N GLU A 247 23.11 -15.99 10.84
CA GLU A 247 22.81 -16.02 9.41
C GLU A 247 22.81 -14.60 8.83
N TYR A 248 22.10 -13.67 9.48
CA TYR A 248 22.03 -12.28 9.04
C TYR A 248 23.42 -11.62 8.99
N LEU A 249 24.16 -11.64 10.09
CA LEU A 249 25.45 -10.94 10.18
C LEU A 249 26.50 -11.56 9.25
N VAL A 250 26.64 -12.89 9.24
CA VAL A 250 27.73 -13.55 8.52
C VAL A 250 27.37 -13.82 7.07
N GLN A 251 26.24 -14.48 6.83
CA GLN A 251 25.91 -14.98 5.49
C GLN A 251 25.33 -13.89 4.59
N ARG A 252 24.61 -12.93 5.18
CA ARG A 252 23.83 -11.94 4.43
C ARG A 252 24.56 -10.60 4.34
N CYS A 253 25.02 -10.10 5.49
CA CYS A 253 25.81 -8.87 5.58
C CYS A 253 27.28 -9.08 5.22
N GLY A 254 27.81 -10.31 5.34
CA GLY A 254 29.19 -10.62 4.98
C GLY A 254 30.23 -10.27 6.05
N LEU A 255 29.80 -10.16 7.32
CA LEU A 255 30.69 -9.86 8.44
C LEU A 255 31.68 -11.02 8.64
N LYS A 256 32.98 -10.71 8.69
CA LYS A 256 34.09 -11.68 8.84
C LYS A 256 34.73 -11.68 10.22
N ASP A 257 34.04 -11.12 11.21
CA ASP A 257 34.53 -11.05 12.58
C ASP A 257 34.45 -12.38 13.34
N GLU A 258 35.15 -12.44 14.47
CA GLU A 258 35.12 -13.59 15.35
C GLU A 258 33.72 -13.87 15.92
N ALA A 259 33.47 -15.14 16.28
CA ALA A 259 32.22 -15.55 16.92
C ALA A 259 31.93 -14.81 18.24
N SER A 260 32.96 -14.32 18.92
CA SER A 260 32.87 -13.48 20.12
C SER A 260 32.15 -12.15 19.82
N VAL A 261 32.50 -11.49 18.71
CA VAL A 261 31.90 -10.23 18.24
C VAL A 261 30.46 -10.45 17.80
N ILE A 262 30.19 -11.51 17.03
CA ILE A 262 28.83 -11.87 16.59
C ILE A 262 27.91 -12.10 17.78
N ASN A 263 28.39 -12.83 18.81
CA ASN A 263 27.64 -13.05 20.03
C ASN A 263 27.43 -11.75 20.81
N ALA A 264 28.44 -10.88 20.90
CA ALA A 264 28.31 -9.58 21.55
C ALA A 264 27.24 -8.71 20.87
N LEU A 265 27.20 -8.68 19.53
CA LEU A 265 26.17 -7.96 18.76
C LEU A 265 24.77 -8.53 19.00
N PHE A 266 24.64 -9.86 19.02
CA PHE A 266 23.38 -10.50 19.34
C PHE A 266 22.90 -10.11 20.75
N GLN A 267 23.77 -10.21 21.76
CA GLN A 267 23.43 -9.84 23.14
C GLN A 267 23.07 -8.35 23.26
N ALA A 268 23.82 -7.46 22.61
CA ALA A 268 23.55 -6.03 22.60
C ALA A 268 22.22 -5.69 21.91
N SER A 269 21.87 -6.42 20.85
CA SER A 269 20.58 -6.23 20.14
C SER A 269 19.40 -6.87 20.87
N THR A 270 19.64 -7.80 21.82
CA THR A 270 18.64 -8.69 22.43
C THR A 270 17.77 -9.44 21.41
N GLY A 271 18.31 -9.68 20.21
CA GLY A 271 17.57 -10.31 19.11
C GLY A 271 16.59 -9.39 18.37
N LEU A 272 16.59 -8.08 18.63
CA LEU A 272 15.77 -7.13 17.86
C LEU A 272 16.38 -6.92 16.45
N PRO A 273 15.67 -7.29 15.37
CA PRO A 273 16.20 -7.18 14.00
C PRO A 273 16.68 -5.77 13.62
N GLN A 274 15.90 -4.73 13.96
CA GLN A 274 16.27 -3.34 13.62
C GLN A 274 17.57 -2.91 14.31
N LEU A 275 17.70 -3.19 15.61
CA LEU A 275 18.90 -2.84 16.36
C LEU A 275 20.11 -3.63 15.88
N LEU A 276 19.93 -4.93 15.58
CA LEU A 276 20.96 -5.78 15.01
C LEU A 276 21.47 -5.22 13.67
N ALA A 277 20.56 -4.80 12.78
CA ALA A 277 20.92 -4.19 11.50
C ALA A 277 21.70 -2.89 11.67
N MET A 278 21.28 -2.01 12.59
CA MET A 278 21.98 -0.76 12.89
C MET A 278 23.40 -1.01 13.43
N LEU A 279 23.57 -1.98 14.33
CA LEU A 279 24.88 -2.34 14.88
C LEU A 279 25.79 -2.93 13.80
N ALA A 280 25.24 -3.81 12.94
CA ALA A 280 25.97 -4.40 11.82
C ALA A 280 26.45 -3.32 10.84
N GLU A 281 25.57 -2.39 10.47
CA GLU A 281 25.89 -1.30 9.55
C GLU A 281 27.00 -0.39 10.11
N ASN A 282 26.97 -0.10 11.41
CA ASN A 282 28.02 0.71 12.04
C ASN A 282 29.40 0.03 11.98
N ILE A 283 29.46 -1.29 12.22
CA ILE A 283 30.72 -2.04 12.16
C ILE A 283 31.23 -2.12 10.74
N LEU A 284 30.37 -2.46 9.77
CA LEU A 284 30.76 -2.53 8.36
C LEU A 284 31.32 -1.19 7.87
N ARG A 285 30.66 -0.07 8.22
CA ARG A 285 31.19 1.27 7.91
C ARG A 285 32.56 1.51 8.54
N SER A 286 32.79 1.10 9.78
CA SER A 286 34.10 1.26 10.44
C SER A 286 35.22 0.41 9.81
N GLN A 287 34.89 -0.75 9.27
CA GLN A 287 35.85 -1.61 8.56
C GLN A 287 36.21 -1.01 7.18
N ASP A 288 35.24 -0.35 6.52
CA ASP A 288 35.47 0.32 5.24
C ASP A 288 36.30 1.60 5.38
N THR A 289 36.10 2.41 6.44
CA THR A 289 36.93 3.60 6.70
C THR A 289 38.30 3.30 7.31
N GLY A 290 38.46 2.19 8.03
CA GLY A 290 39.74 1.75 8.58
C GLY A 290 40.77 1.28 7.53
N GLY A 291 40.38 1.18 6.26
CA GLY A 291 41.28 0.89 5.13
C GLY A 291 41.87 2.14 4.46
N GLN A 292 41.54 3.34 4.93
CA GLN A 292 41.96 4.62 4.35
C GLN A 292 42.69 5.50 5.38
N ASP A 293 43.51 4.91 6.25
CA ASP A 293 44.55 5.67 6.95
C ASP A 293 45.78 5.79 6.04
N ASP A 294 45.69 6.82 5.21
CA ASP A 294 46.70 7.36 4.32
C ASP A 294 47.76 8.13 5.11
N TRP A 295 48.52 7.48 6.02
CA TRP A 295 49.76 8.03 6.60
C TRP A 295 50.72 6.92 7.07
N LEU A 296 51.48 6.33 6.13
CA LEU A 296 52.93 6.07 6.19
C LEU A 296 53.42 5.29 4.95
#